data_AF-A0A3B0P7C6-F1
#
_entry.id   AF-A0A3B0P7C6-F1
#
_cell.length_a   1.000
_cell.length_b   1.000
_cell.length_c   1.000
_cell.angle_alpha   90.00
_cell.angle_beta   90.00
_cell.angle_gamma   90.00
#
_symmetry.space_group_name_H-M   'P 1'
#
loop_
_entity.id
_entity.type
_entity.pdbx_description
1 polymer ?
#
loop_
_entity_poly.entity_id
_entity_poly.type
_entity_poly.pdbx_seq_one_letter_code
_entity_poly.pdbx_strand_id
1 'polypeptide(L)'
;MMFEASKINQPIRFDTRNVITMYSMFYEAKHFNSPLNFDTRNVQNMKAMFYDALEFDQELKFNTKNVTDMSLMFSGASKFNKLLNFDTKNVKKMNSMFWGTNEFNQPINFNTQNVEDMEQMFSHAKAFNQILNFDTGNVTNMRGLLELAENFNSNLNFSDTKNVTTMEMMFNGAINFNKPINFNTKKVTNMKFMFNNAYKFNSPIKFDTNNVTNMYGMFYGALEFNQPLNFDTSNVENMGNMFYNAKKFNSELKFSNTRNVKDMSGMFCYAEAFNQPLDFDTRNLENIKW
;
A
#
# COMPACT_ATOMS: atom_id res chain seq x y z
N MET A 1 1.91 24.06 19.66
CA MET A 1 0.86 25.09 19.72
C MET A 1 -0.15 24.72 18.63
N MET A 2 -1.22 23.99 18.99
CA MET A 2 -2.29 23.67 18.05
C MET A 2 -3.13 24.94 17.90
N PHE A 3 -2.85 25.72 16.85
CA PHE A 3 -3.79 26.74 16.42
C PHE A 3 -5.02 26.01 15.86
N GLU A 4 -6.24 26.53 16.06
CA GLU A 4 -7.41 26.06 15.31
C GLU A 4 -7.17 26.35 13.81
N ALA A 5 -6.49 25.42 13.14
CA ALA A 5 -5.91 25.60 11.82
C ALA A 5 -6.96 25.66 10.70
N SER A 6 -8.22 25.35 11.01
CA SER A 6 -9.33 25.31 10.05
C SER A 6 -9.68 26.67 9.44
N LYS A 7 -9.24 27.80 10.02
CA LYS A 7 -9.51 29.16 9.50
C LYS A 7 -8.29 29.88 8.95
N ILE A 8 -7.09 29.29 9.03
CA ILE A 8 -5.86 29.95 8.61
C ILE A 8 -5.66 29.74 7.11
N ASN A 9 -5.75 30.82 6.34
CA ASN A 9 -5.32 30.84 4.93
C ASN A 9 -4.66 32.19 4.56
N GLN A 10 -3.86 32.72 5.48
CA GLN A 10 -3.10 33.95 5.29
C GLN A 10 -1.59 33.64 5.28
N PRO A 11 -0.76 34.51 4.67
CA PRO A 11 0.69 34.35 4.69
C PRO A 11 1.24 34.21 6.11
N ILE A 12 2.06 33.19 6.33
CA ILE A 12 2.67 32.90 7.62
C ILE A 12 4.13 33.36 7.63
N ARG A 13 4.50 34.15 8.64
CA ARG A 13 5.87 34.63 8.84
C ARG A 13 6.40 34.16 10.19
N PHE A 14 6.89 32.94 10.24
CA PHE A 14 7.55 32.37 11.42
C PHE A 14 9.06 32.29 11.21
N ASP A 15 9.84 32.67 12.23
CA ASP A 15 11.27 32.36 12.26
C ASP A 15 11.44 30.87 12.59
N THR A 16 11.81 30.09 11.58
CA THR A 16 11.90 28.63 11.65
C THR A 16 13.34 28.12 11.76
N ARG A 17 14.34 29.02 11.88
CA ARG A 17 15.77 28.67 11.82
C ARG A 17 16.22 27.65 12.88
N ASN A 18 15.55 27.62 14.03
CA ASN A 18 15.87 26.70 15.14
C ASN A 18 14.85 25.56 15.28
N VAL A 19 13.88 25.44 14.37
CA VAL A 19 12.83 24.42 14.45
C VAL A 19 13.39 23.06 14.08
N ILE A 20 13.25 22.10 15.00
CA ILE A 20 13.65 20.71 14.80
C ILE A 20 12.48 19.79 14.44
N THR A 21 11.24 20.23 14.66
CA THR A 21 10.04 19.45 14.37
C THR A 21 8.93 20.33 13.80
N MET A 22 8.29 19.85 12.74
CA MET A 22 7.07 20.40 12.13
C MET A 22 5.90 19.41 12.28
N TYR A 23 5.96 18.57 13.32
CA TYR A 23 4.92 17.58 13.61
C TYR A 23 3.55 18.26 13.70
N SER A 24 2.59 17.78 12.89
CA SER A 24 1.20 18.25 12.90
C SER A 24 1.03 19.76 12.75
N MET A 25 1.97 20.46 12.11
CA MET A 25 1.97 21.93 12.04
C MET A 25 0.71 22.52 11.37
N PHE A 26 0.19 21.85 10.33
CA PHE A 26 -1.04 22.21 9.61
C PHE A 26 -2.10 21.09 9.69
N TYR A 27 -2.11 20.35 10.80
CA TYR A 27 -3.07 19.28 11.02
C TYR A 27 -4.51 19.80 10.96
N GLU A 28 -5.33 19.20 10.10
CA GLU A 28 -6.70 19.58 9.78
C GLU A 28 -6.88 21.06 9.37
N ALA A 29 -5.84 21.66 8.78
CA ALA A 29 -5.91 22.99 8.20
C ALA A 29 -6.64 22.95 6.84
N LYS A 30 -7.93 22.58 6.85
CA LYS A 30 -8.70 22.17 5.66
C LYS A 30 -8.69 23.18 4.51
N HIS A 31 -8.65 24.48 4.83
CA HIS A 31 -8.65 25.58 3.86
C HIS A 31 -7.27 26.24 3.67
N PHE A 32 -6.21 25.71 4.29
CA PHE A 32 -4.89 26.31 4.20
C PHE A 32 -4.26 26.00 2.84
N ASN A 33 -3.94 27.05 2.07
CA ASN A 33 -3.25 26.94 0.79
C ASN A 33 -2.29 28.12 0.55
N SER A 34 -1.78 28.73 1.62
CA SER A 34 -0.83 29.84 1.50
C SER A 34 0.60 29.34 1.29
N PRO A 35 1.42 30.04 0.47
CA PRO A 35 2.82 29.66 0.26
C PRO A 35 3.64 29.62 1.57
N LEU A 36 4.58 28.68 1.65
CA LEU A 36 5.45 28.51 2.81
C LEU A 36 6.90 28.84 2.45
N ASN A 37 7.48 29.80 3.18
CA ASN A 37 8.90 30.16 3.07
C ASN A 37 9.58 29.92 4.42
N PHE A 38 9.80 28.65 4.75
CA PHE A 38 10.40 28.21 6.02
C PHE A 38 11.85 27.76 5.83
N ASP A 39 12.68 28.06 6.81
CA ASP A 39 14.03 27.49 6.92
C ASP A 39 13.94 26.13 7.63
N THR A 40 13.97 25.04 6.86
CA THR A 40 13.83 23.68 7.40
C THR A 40 15.15 22.97 7.62
N ARG A 41 16.30 23.66 7.56
CA ARG A 41 17.64 23.01 7.57
C ARG A 41 17.90 22.16 8.81
N ASN A 42 17.23 22.45 9.92
CA ASN A 42 17.37 21.76 11.21
C ASN A 42 16.21 20.80 11.50
N VAL A 43 15.19 20.75 10.65
CA VAL A 43 14.00 19.92 10.87
C VAL A 43 14.36 18.44 10.70
N GLN A 44 13.99 17.65 11.70
CA GLN A 44 14.20 16.20 11.76
C GLN A 44 12.89 15.42 11.65
N ASN A 45 11.75 16.03 11.97
CA ASN A 45 10.45 15.38 11.99
C ASN A 45 9.39 16.23 11.27
N MET A 46 8.80 15.69 10.20
CA MET A 46 7.71 16.29 9.42
C MET A 46 6.43 15.44 9.45
N LYS A 47 6.30 14.54 10.43
CA LYS A 47 5.14 13.66 10.56
C LYS A 47 3.84 14.47 10.62
N ALA A 48 2.85 14.04 9.83
CA ALA A 48 1.51 14.62 9.79
C ALA A 48 1.47 16.15 9.55
N MET A 49 2.52 16.73 8.94
CA MET A 49 2.64 18.18 8.80
C MET A 49 1.43 18.81 8.09
N PHE A 50 0.88 18.15 7.07
CA PHE A 50 -0.29 18.57 6.29
C PHE A 50 -1.45 17.56 6.37
N TYR A 51 -1.54 16.82 7.48
CA TYR A 51 -2.61 15.85 7.67
C TYR A 51 -3.98 16.53 7.54
N ASP A 52 -4.87 16.01 6.69
CA ASP A 52 -6.20 16.56 6.38
C ASP A 52 -6.21 18.05 5.99
N ALA A 53 -5.10 18.57 5.45
CA ALA A 53 -5.04 19.89 4.82
C ALA A 53 -5.65 19.82 3.41
N LEU A 54 -6.97 19.64 3.35
CA LEU A 54 -7.72 19.25 2.13
C LEU A 54 -7.41 20.11 0.90
N GLU A 55 -7.26 21.43 1.08
CA GLU A 55 -7.02 22.39 -0.01
C GLU A 55 -5.54 22.72 -0.27
N PHE A 56 -4.61 22.13 0.49
CA PHE A 56 -3.19 22.46 0.38
C PHE A 56 -2.59 21.93 -0.94
N ASP A 57 -2.11 22.85 -1.78
CA ASP A 57 -1.48 22.56 -3.07
C ASP A 57 -0.41 23.64 -3.39
N GLN A 58 0.59 23.76 -2.51
CA GLN A 58 1.70 24.72 -2.68
C GLN A 58 3.04 24.03 -2.90
N GLU A 59 3.93 24.69 -3.65
CA GLU A 59 5.31 24.24 -3.84
C GLU A 59 6.05 24.25 -2.50
N LEU A 60 6.81 23.17 -2.21
CA LEU A 60 7.58 23.03 -0.99
C LEU A 60 9.08 23.08 -1.27
N LYS A 61 9.72 24.21 -0.95
CA LYS A 61 11.18 24.42 -1.09
C LYS A 61 11.95 24.04 0.17
N PHE A 62 11.58 22.91 0.78
CA PHE A 62 12.14 22.47 2.05
C PHE A 62 13.48 21.77 1.88
N ASN A 63 14.44 22.10 2.74
CA ASN A 63 15.61 21.27 2.99
C ASN A 63 15.23 20.11 3.91
N THR A 64 15.18 18.89 3.39
CA THR A 64 14.76 17.69 4.15
C THR A 64 15.91 16.76 4.53
N LYS A 65 17.18 17.17 4.31
CA LYS A 65 18.35 16.28 4.47
C LYS A 65 18.50 15.66 5.87
N ASN A 66 17.93 16.30 6.88
CA ASN A 66 17.98 15.87 8.28
C ASN A 66 16.70 15.18 8.75
N VAL A 67 15.66 15.10 7.90
CA VAL A 67 14.36 14.53 8.25
C VAL A 67 14.47 13.01 8.31
N THR A 68 13.99 12.43 9.40
CA THR A 68 13.95 10.99 9.63
C THR A 68 12.53 10.41 9.61
N ASP A 69 11.50 11.24 9.80
CA ASP A 69 10.09 10.83 9.86
C ASP A 69 9.23 11.74 8.97
N MET A 70 8.62 11.15 7.95
CA MET A 70 7.64 11.75 7.04
C MET A 70 6.29 11.01 7.07
N SER A 71 6.06 10.19 8.10
CA SER A 71 4.79 9.45 8.23
C SER A 71 3.60 10.40 8.21
N LEU A 72 2.54 10.03 7.49
CA LEU A 72 1.30 10.81 7.38
C LEU A 72 1.45 12.24 6.82
N MET A 73 2.62 12.64 6.29
CA MET A 73 2.93 14.05 6.01
C MET A 73 1.88 14.76 5.15
N PHE A 74 1.31 14.07 4.16
CA PHE A 74 0.24 14.55 3.28
C PHE A 74 -1.04 13.72 3.37
N SER A 75 -1.19 12.91 4.42
CA SER A 75 -2.39 12.07 4.59
C SER A 75 -3.64 12.94 4.59
N GLY A 76 -4.60 12.67 3.71
CA GLY A 76 -5.83 13.45 3.56
C GLY A 76 -5.67 14.80 2.85
N ALA A 77 -4.46 15.20 2.42
CA ALA A 77 -4.24 16.41 1.63
C ALA A 77 -4.78 16.23 0.19
N SER A 78 -6.11 16.21 0.06
CA SER A 78 -6.83 15.71 -1.12
C SER A 78 -6.44 16.40 -2.42
N LYS A 79 -6.16 17.72 -2.39
CA LYS A 79 -5.78 18.51 -3.57
C LYS A 79 -4.27 18.59 -3.83
N PHE A 80 -3.44 18.04 -2.94
CA PHE A 80 -2.00 18.19 -3.06
C PHE A 80 -1.49 17.51 -4.34
N ASN A 81 -0.90 18.27 -5.27
CA ASN A 81 -0.39 17.75 -6.53
C ASN A 81 0.86 18.49 -7.00
N LYS A 82 1.77 18.83 -6.08
CA LYS A 82 3.06 19.46 -6.39
C LYS A 82 4.21 18.47 -6.37
N LEU A 83 5.20 18.74 -7.24
CA LEU A 83 6.44 17.98 -7.29
C LEU A 83 7.19 18.10 -5.96
N LEU A 84 7.73 16.98 -5.49
CA LEU A 84 8.49 16.91 -4.24
C LEU A 84 9.97 16.66 -4.54
N ASN A 85 10.80 17.69 -4.32
CA ASN A 85 12.26 17.63 -4.48
C ASN A 85 12.94 17.44 -3.12
N PHE A 86 12.62 16.36 -2.42
CA PHE A 86 13.13 16.08 -1.06
C PHE A 86 14.38 15.19 -1.09
N ASP A 87 15.40 15.55 -0.31
CA ASP A 87 16.46 14.60 0.09
C ASP A 87 15.88 13.71 1.19
N THR A 88 15.56 12.46 0.84
CA THR A 88 14.96 11.48 1.76
C THR A 88 15.95 10.43 2.27
N LYS A 89 17.25 10.59 2.03
CA LYS A 89 18.25 9.54 2.34
C LYS A 89 18.25 9.10 3.81
N ASN A 90 17.84 9.97 4.72
CA ASN A 90 17.82 9.73 6.16
C ASN A 90 16.42 9.37 6.70
N VAL A 91 15.40 9.35 5.83
CA VAL A 91 14.02 9.05 6.22
C VAL A 91 13.89 7.55 6.48
N LYS A 92 13.30 7.21 7.64
CA LYS A 92 13.05 5.83 8.06
C LYS A 92 11.58 5.44 8.01
N LYS A 93 10.68 6.42 8.15
CA LYS A 93 9.23 6.21 8.22
C LYS A 93 8.51 7.02 7.14
N MET A 94 7.79 6.32 6.28
CA MET A 94 6.94 6.90 5.23
C MET A 94 5.51 6.32 5.25
N ASN A 95 5.13 5.61 6.31
CA ASN A 95 3.80 5.02 6.41
C ASN A 95 2.72 6.10 6.27
N SER A 96 1.72 5.80 5.44
CA SER A 96 0.55 6.63 5.14
C SER A 96 0.88 8.04 4.61
N MET A 97 2.10 8.28 4.09
CA MET A 97 2.56 9.62 3.68
C MET A 97 1.62 10.30 2.68
N PHE A 98 1.07 9.56 1.71
CA PHE A 98 0.12 10.03 0.69
C PHE A 98 -1.25 9.35 0.81
N TRP A 99 -1.61 8.88 2.01
CA TRP A 99 -2.92 8.28 2.21
C TRP A 99 -4.03 9.26 1.83
N GLY A 100 -4.97 8.91 0.96
CA GLY A 100 -6.11 9.77 0.60
C GLY A 100 -5.75 11.04 -0.18
N THR A 101 -4.55 11.17 -0.75
CA THR A 101 -4.22 12.29 -1.66
C THR A 101 -4.88 12.06 -3.03
N ASN A 102 -6.14 12.45 -3.17
CA ASN A 102 -6.97 12.12 -4.33
C ASN A 102 -6.41 12.62 -5.67
N GLU A 103 -5.74 13.79 -5.69
CA GLU A 103 -5.22 14.41 -6.91
C GLU A 103 -3.72 14.17 -7.16
N PHE A 104 -2.99 13.64 -6.18
CA PHE A 104 -1.53 13.50 -6.27
C PHE A 104 -1.13 12.50 -7.36
N ASN A 105 -0.42 12.99 -8.38
CA ASN A 105 0.10 12.15 -9.45
C ASN A 105 1.47 12.65 -9.98
N GLN A 106 2.29 13.22 -9.09
CA GLN A 106 3.62 13.71 -9.45
C GLN A 106 4.68 12.60 -9.30
N PRO A 107 5.75 12.62 -10.11
CA PRO A 107 6.84 11.67 -9.96
C PRO A 107 7.46 11.70 -8.55
N ILE A 108 7.77 10.52 -8.01
CA ILE A 108 8.44 10.36 -6.72
C ILE A 108 9.85 9.82 -6.97
N ASN A 109 10.86 10.64 -6.70
CA ASN A 109 12.29 10.26 -6.76
C ASN A 109 12.88 10.24 -5.34
N PHE A 110 12.33 9.40 -4.47
CA PHE A 110 12.81 9.25 -3.10
C PHE A 110 13.90 8.19 -3.01
N ASN A 111 14.94 8.48 -2.23
CA ASN A 111 15.84 7.46 -1.72
C ASN A 111 15.17 6.78 -0.52
N THR A 112 14.85 5.50 -0.67
CA THR A 112 14.13 4.69 0.34
C THR A 112 15.00 3.63 1.01
N GLN A 113 16.34 3.65 0.82
CA GLN A 113 17.24 2.59 1.32
C GLN A 113 17.15 2.37 2.84
N ASN A 114 16.76 3.42 3.60
CA ASN A 114 16.63 3.40 5.05
C ASN A 114 15.18 3.29 5.55
N VAL A 115 14.20 3.17 4.64
CA VAL A 115 12.78 3.08 5.00
C VAL A 115 12.47 1.66 5.44
N GLU A 116 11.88 1.54 6.63
CA GLU A 116 11.52 0.25 7.24
C GLU A 116 10.01 -0.06 7.10
N ASP A 117 9.18 0.99 7.03
CA ASP A 117 7.72 0.90 7.02
C ASP A 117 7.11 1.74 5.89
N MET A 118 6.42 1.05 4.96
CA MET A 118 5.69 1.64 3.83
C MET A 118 4.18 1.37 3.91
N GLU A 119 3.69 1.00 5.09
CA GLU A 119 2.26 0.74 5.29
C GLU A 119 1.40 1.88 4.76
N GLN A 120 0.42 1.52 3.91
CA GLN A 120 -0.60 2.43 3.39
C GLN A 120 -0.07 3.71 2.73
N MET A 121 1.20 3.74 2.29
CA MET A 121 1.85 4.97 1.81
C MET A 121 1.06 5.67 0.71
N PHE A 122 0.42 4.92 -0.20
CA PHE A 122 -0.44 5.44 -1.28
C PHE A 122 -1.87 4.92 -1.19
N SER A 123 -2.32 4.45 -0.02
CA SER A 123 -3.68 3.95 0.14
C SER A 123 -4.69 5.09 -0.11
N HIS A 124 -5.77 4.81 -0.85
CA HIS A 124 -6.74 5.80 -1.34
C HIS A 124 -6.16 6.95 -2.20
N ALA A 125 -4.93 6.86 -2.71
CA ALA A 125 -4.37 7.85 -3.64
C ALA A 125 -4.94 7.64 -5.05
N LYS A 126 -6.20 8.02 -5.26
CA LYS A 126 -7.01 7.61 -6.43
C LYS A 126 -6.42 7.99 -7.78
N ALA A 127 -5.83 9.18 -7.93
CA ALA A 127 -5.21 9.61 -9.18
C ALA A 127 -3.78 9.08 -9.40
N PHE A 128 -3.15 8.49 -8.38
CA PHE A 128 -1.74 8.14 -8.42
C PHE A 128 -1.47 7.02 -9.42
N ASN A 129 -0.62 7.29 -10.41
CA ASN A 129 -0.22 6.35 -11.44
C ASN A 129 1.20 6.67 -11.96
N GLN A 130 2.16 6.77 -11.03
CA GLN A 130 3.57 6.97 -11.36
C GLN A 130 4.37 5.69 -11.13
N ILE A 131 5.51 5.56 -11.81
CA ILE A 131 6.46 4.47 -11.55
C ILE A 131 6.96 4.58 -10.11
N LEU A 132 6.96 3.46 -9.38
CA LEU A 132 7.55 3.39 -8.05
C LEU A 132 8.91 2.70 -8.15
N ASN A 133 9.99 3.49 -8.04
CA ASN A 133 11.36 3.00 -8.03
C ASN A 133 11.95 3.11 -6.63
N PHE A 134 11.81 2.05 -5.83
CA PHE A 134 12.15 2.06 -4.41
C PHE A 134 13.21 1.00 -4.10
N ASP A 135 14.18 1.40 -3.28
CA ASP A 135 14.97 0.43 -2.52
C ASP A 135 14.14 -0.06 -1.33
N THR A 136 13.71 -1.32 -1.37
CA THR A 136 12.84 -1.93 -0.37
C THR A 136 13.57 -2.94 0.50
N GLY A 137 14.91 -2.99 0.43
CA GLY A 137 15.72 -4.01 1.09
C GLY A 137 15.60 -4.04 2.61
N ASN A 138 15.22 -2.92 3.25
CA ASN A 138 14.98 -2.80 4.68
C ASN A 138 13.49 -2.77 5.07
N VAL A 139 12.57 -2.79 4.09
CA VAL A 139 11.13 -2.71 4.36
C VAL A 139 10.62 -4.03 4.92
N THR A 140 9.90 -3.96 6.03
CA THR A 140 9.27 -5.13 6.68
C THR A 140 7.76 -5.17 6.55
N ASN A 141 7.12 -4.03 6.31
CA ASN A 141 5.66 -3.86 6.24
C ASN A 141 5.25 -3.17 4.93
N MET A 142 4.46 -3.87 4.10
CA MET A 142 3.84 -3.34 2.88
C MET A 142 2.31 -3.42 2.92
N ARG A 143 1.72 -3.52 4.12
CA ARG A 143 0.27 -3.59 4.29
C ARG A 143 -0.39 -2.39 3.59
N GLY A 144 -1.34 -2.67 2.71
CA GLY A 144 -2.16 -1.66 2.05
C GLY A 144 -1.38 -0.64 1.20
N LEU A 145 -0.15 -0.92 0.77
CA LEU A 145 0.71 0.06 0.07
C LEU A 145 -0.01 0.84 -1.04
N LEU A 146 -0.81 0.14 -1.85
CA LEU A 146 -1.60 0.65 -2.97
C LEU A 146 -3.10 0.31 -2.82
N GLU A 147 -3.57 0.11 -1.60
CA GLU A 147 -4.98 -0.14 -1.32
C GLU A 147 -5.84 1.01 -1.86
N LEU A 148 -6.86 0.72 -2.66
CA LEU A 148 -7.80 1.69 -3.23
C LEU A 148 -7.11 2.79 -4.07
N ALA A 149 -5.89 2.54 -4.55
CA ALA A 149 -5.24 3.34 -5.59
C ALA A 149 -5.82 2.98 -6.96
N GLU A 150 -7.09 3.38 -7.18
CA GLU A 150 -7.94 2.89 -8.28
C GLU A 150 -7.30 3.03 -9.68
N ASN A 151 -6.57 4.12 -9.95
CA ASN A 151 -5.92 4.36 -11.25
C ASN A 151 -4.50 3.79 -11.38
N PHE A 152 -3.94 3.22 -10.32
CA PHE A 152 -2.57 2.74 -10.35
C PHE A 152 -2.41 1.55 -11.30
N ASN A 153 -1.60 1.72 -12.34
CA ASN A 153 -1.22 0.66 -13.28
C ASN A 153 0.19 0.92 -13.83
N SER A 154 1.08 1.43 -12.99
CA SER A 154 2.47 1.72 -13.33
C SER A 154 3.41 0.65 -12.81
N ASN A 155 4.64 0.63 -13.33
CA ASN A 155 5.63 -0.37 -12.95
C ASN A 155 6.05 -0.21 -11.48
N LEU A 156 6.26 -1.35 -10.82
CA LEU A 156 6.83 -1.47 -9.50
C LEU A 156 8.27 -1.95 -9.62
N ASN A 157 9.21 -1.04 -9.46
CA ASN A 157 10.65 -1.31 -9.54
C ASN A 157 11.20 -1.34 -8.10
N PHE A 158 10.96 -2.45 -7.40
CA PHE A 158 11.46 -2.67 -6.04
C PHE A 158 12.78 -3.44 -6.09
N SER A 159 13.79 -2.99 -5.35
CA SER A 159 15.13 -3.61 -5.35
C SER A 159 15.10 -5.08 -4.90
N ASP A 160 14.43 -5.36 -3.78
CA ASP A 160 14.19 -6.69 -3.20
C ASP A 160 13.18 -6.57 -2.04
N THR A 161 12.26 -7.53 -1.91
CA THR A 161 11.26 -7.58 -0.84
C THR A 161 11.55 -8.66 0.22
N LYS A 162 12.77 -9.21 0.26
CA LYS A 162 13.17 -10.34 1.14
C LYS A 162 12.87 -10.19 2.64
N ASN A 163 12.72 -8.96 3.12
CA ASN A 163 12.48 -8.65 4.53
C ASN A 163 11.01 -8.35 4.83
N VAL A 164 10.16 -8.26 3.81
CA VAL A 164 8.73 -8.02 3.96
C VAL A 164 8.07 -9.23 4.63
N THR A 165 7.31 -8.96 5.69
CA THR A 165 6.61 -9.98 6.47
C THR A 165 5.10 -9.97 6.23
N THR A 166 4.53 -8.87 5.75
CA THR A 166 3.11 -8.75 5.41
C THR A 166 2.91 -7.97 4.12
N MET A 167 2.03 -8.50 3.27
CA MET A 167 1.50 -7.87 2.04
C MET A 167 -0.05 -7.82 2.09
N GLU A 168 -0.61 -7.86 3.31
CA GLU A 168 -2.06 -7.73 3.52
C GLU A 168 -2.60 -6.49 2.80
N MET A 169 -3.69 -6.65 2.05
CA MET A 169 -4.37 -5.57 1.32
C MET A 169 -3.51 -4.78 0.33
N MET A 170 -2.30 -5.22 -0.03
CA MET A 170 -1.33 -4.41 -0.79
C MET A 170 -1.90 -3.79 -2.07
N PHE A 171 -2.77 -4.52 -2.81
CA PHE A 171 -3.49 -4.05 -4.00
C PHE A 171 -5.02 -4.16 -3.83
N ASN A 172 -5.52 -4.18 -2.60
CA ASN A 172 -6.95 -4.23 -2.31
C ASN A 172 -7.67 -3.05 -2.98
N GLY A 173 -8.53 -3.29 -3.96
CA GLY A 173 -9.26 -2.25 -4.67
C GLY A 173 -8.40 -1.44 -5.65
N ALA A 174 -7.21 -1.91 -6.02
CA ALA A 174 -6.42 -1.34 -7.10
C ALA A 174 -7.02 -1.78 -8.46
N ILE A 175 -8.19 -1.22 -8.79
CA ILE A 175 -9.09 -1.67 -9.87
C ILE A 175 -8.36 -1.88 -11.20
N ASN A 176 -7.45 -0.96 -11.56
CA ASN A 176 -6.77 -0.96 -12.86
C ASN A 176 -5.42 -1.69 -12.88
N PHE A 177 -4.92 -2.17 -11.73
CA PHE A 177 -3.58 -2.73 -11.65
C PHE A 177 -3.48 -4.07 -12.39
N ASN A 178 -2.59 -4.14 -13.37
CA ASN A 178 -2.27 -5.38 -14.09
C ASN A 178 -0.82 -5.39 -14.59
N LYS A 179 0.11 -4.97 -13.73
CA LYS A 179 1.54 -5.04 -14.05
C LYS A 179 2.17 -6.31 -13.50
N PRO A 180 3.22 -6.82 -14.18
CA PRO A 180 4.01 -7.92 -13.64
C PRO A 180 4.56 -7.56 -12.27
N ILE A 181 4.57 -8.55 -11.37
CA ILE A 181 5.15 -8.45 -10.03
C ILE A 181 6.16 -9.57 -9.85
N ASN A 182 7.34 -9.21 -9.33
CA ASN A 182 8.41 -10.13 -9.03
C ASN A 182 8.92 -9.85 -7.63
N PHE A 183 8.21 -10.36 -6.63
CA PHE A 183 8.51 -10.14 -5.23
C PHE A 183 9.14 -11.39 -4.61
N ASN A 184 10.14 -11.18 -3.76
CA ASN A 184 10.59 -12.19 -2.83
C ASN A 184 9.61 -12.25 -1.66
N THR A 185 8.79 -13.29 -1.60
CA THR A 185 7.76 -13.47 -0.57
C THR A 185 8.13 -14.47 0.51
N LYS A 186 9.39 -14.94 0.55
CA LYS A 186 9.84 -16.02 1.43
C LYS A 186 9.56 -15.77 2.92
N LYS A 187 9.54 -14.52 3.38
CA LYS A 187 9.23 -14.15 4.78
C LYS A 187 7.79 -13.69 5.00
N VAL A 188 6.98 -13.61 3.94
CA VAL A 188 5.60 -13.12 4.04
C VAL A 188 4.75 -14.17 4.72
N THR A 189 4.04 -13.76 5.79
CA THR A 189 3.14 -14.63 6.55
C THR A 189 1.67 -14.30 6.30
N ASN A 190 1.35 -13.07 5.86
CA ASN A 190 -0.02 -12.63 5.62
C ASN A 190 -0.19 -12.03 4.22
N MET A 191 -1.08 -12.64 3.43
CA MET A 191 -1.49 -12.21 2.08
C MET A 191 -3.01 -11.95 2.00
N LYS A 192 -3.67 -11.78 3.14
CA LYS A 192 -5.11 -11.50 3.22
C LYS A 192 -5.47 -10.30 2.35
N PHE A 193 -6.49 -10.47 1.51
CA PHE A 193 -7.01 -9.45 0.60
C PHE A 193 -5.99 -8.81 -0.36
N MET A 194 -4.84 -9.45 -0.63
CA MET A 194 -3.75 -8.83 -1.40
C MET A 194 -4.21 -8.26 -2.75
N PHE A 195 -5.10 -8.96 -3.46
CA PHE A 195 -5.72 -8.53 -4.73
C PHE A 195 -7.25 -8.46 -4.65
N ASN A 196 -7.82 -8.29 -3.45
CA ASN A 196 -9.27 -8.14 -3.27
C ASN A 196 -9.78 -6.98 -4.13
N ASN A 197 -10.80 -7.18 -4.96
CA ASN A 197 -11.37 -6.21 -5.90
C ASN A 197 -10.34 -5.54 -6.84
N ALA A 198 -9.18 -6.17 -7.10
CA ALA A 198 -8.26 -5.77 -8.15
C ALA A 198 -8.79 -6.26 -9.51
N TYR A 199 -9.88 -5.64 -9.99
CA TYR A 199 -10.72 -6.18 -11.05
C TYR A 199 -9.97 -6.58 -12.33
N LYS A 200 -8.97 -5.80 -12.75
CA LYS A 200 -8.19 -6.06 -13.98
C LYS A 200 -6.95 -6.92 -13.77
N PHE A 201 -6.64 -7.32 -12.55
CA PHE A 201 -5.40 -8.05 -12.26
C PHE A 201 -5.43 -9.45 -12.89
N ASN A 202 -4.50 -9.71 -13.81
CA ASN A 202 -4.33 -11.00 -14.47
C ASN A 202 -2.85 -11.27 -14.80
N SER A 203 -1.93 -10.66 -14.06
CA SER A 203 -0.50 -10.86 -14.27
C SER A 203 -0.05 -12.16 -13.59
N PRO A 204 0.87 -12.93 -14.20
CA PRO A 204 1.41 -14.14 -13.57
C PRO A 204 2.06 -13.83 -12.24
N ILE A 205 1.91 -14.73 -11.27
CA ILE A 205 2.56 -14.63 -9.95
C ILE A 205 3.37 -15.88 -9.63
N LYS A 206 4.51 -15.68 -8.99
CA LYS A 206 5.47 -16.73 -8.60
C LYS A 206 5.92 -16.50 -7.16
N PHE A 207 4.98 -16.63 -6.23
CA PHE A 207 5.24 -16.41 -4.81
C PHE A 207 5.72 -17.69 -4.14
N ASP A 208 6.72 -17.56 -3.28
CA ASP A 208 7.02 -18.54 -2.23
C ASP A 208 6.02 -18.30 -1.11
N THR A 209 5.11 -19.27 -0.91
CA THR A 209 4.03 -19.18 0.10
C THR A 209 4.27 -20.08 1.29
N ASN A 210 5.46 -20.68 1.44
CA ASN A 210 5.72 -21.70 2.46
C ASN A 210 5.52 -21.17 3.90
N ASN A 211 5.67 -19.86 4.13
CA ASN A 211 5.46 -19.24 5.44
C ASN A 211 4.11 -18.53 5.59
N VAL A 212 3.26 -18.54 4.56
CA VAL A 212 1.97 -17.85 4.58
C VAL A 212 0.99 -18.64 5.44
N THR A 213 0.33 -17.95 6.37
CA THR A 213 -0.70 -18.52 7.25
C THR A 213 -2.11 -18.03 6.90
N ASN A 214 -2.24 -16.90 6.21
CA ASN A 214 -3.52 -16.30 5.86
C ASN A 214 -3.58 -15.84 4.40
N MET A 215 -4.52 -16.41 3.64
CA MET A 215 -4.85 -16.07 2.25
C MET A 215 -6.33 -15.69 2.08
N TYR A 216 -7.02 -15.33 3.17
CA TYR A 216 -8.43 -14.96 3.14
C TYR A 216 -8.69 -13.86 2.11
N GLY A 217 -9.61 -14.12 1.19
CA GLY A 217 -10.01 -13.17 0.14
C GLY A 217 -8.87 -12.68 -0.76
N MET A 218 -7.76 -13.42 -0.91
CA MET A 218 -6.58 -12.96 -1.68
C MET A 218 -6.93 -12.51 -3.10
N PHE A 219 -7.84 -13.19 -3.80
CA PHE A 219 -8.35 -12.86 -5.14
C PHE A 219 -9.87 -12.61 -5.14
N TYR A 220 -10.45 -12.26 -3.99
CA TYR A 220 -11.88 -11.94 -3.90
C TYR A 220 -12.21 -10.84 -4.91
N GLY A 221 -13.18 -11.07 -5.79
CA GLY A 221 -13.60 -10.10 -6.79
C GLY A 221 -12.54 -9.75 -7.84
N ALA A 222 -11.41 -10.48 -7.95
CA ALA A 222 -10.44 -10.27 -9.03
C ALA A 222 -11.00 -10.81 -10.35
N LEU A 223 -11.92 -10.05 -10.95
CA LEU A 223 -12.81 -10.51 -12.04
C LEU A 223 -12.07 -11.08 -13.25
N GLU A 224 -10.92 -10.49 -13.61
CA GLU A 224 -10.12 -10.87 -14.77
C GLU A 224 -9.03 -11.91 -14.46
N PHE A 225 -8.83 -12.27 -13.19
CA PHE A 225 -7.73 -13.16 -12.80
C PHE A 225 -7.96 -14.57 -13.33
N ASN A 226 -7.05 -15.04 -14.18
CA ASN A 226 -7.06 -16.37 -14.76
C ASN A 226 -5.63 -16.83 -15.09
N GLN A 227 -4.76 -16.83 -14.08
CA GLN A 227 -3.39 -17.35 -14.18
C GLN A 227 -3.26 -18.65 -13.39
N PRO A 228 -2.40 -19.59 -13.83
CA PRO A 228 -2.13 -20.80 -13.06
C PRO A 228 -1.48 -20.46 -11.72
N LEU A 229 -1.83 -21.21 -10.69
CA LEU A 229 -1.35 -21.03 -9.33
C LEU A 229 -0.75 -22.33 -8.79
N ASN A 230 0.44 -22.22 -8.21
CA ASN A 230 1.10 -23.30 -7.50
C ASN A 230 1.60 -22.74 -6.16
N PHE A 231 0.85 -23.03 -5.10
CA PHE A 231 1.13 -22.52 -3.76
C PHE A 231 1.45 -23.66 -2.80
N ASP A 232 2.48 -23.46 -2.01
CA ASP A 232 2.64 -24.23 -0.78
C ASP A 232 1.67 -23.68 0.26
N THR A 233 0.65 -24.47 0.59
CA THR A 233 -0.38 -24.12 1.57
C THR A 233 -0.22 -24.88 2.89
N SER A 234 0.92 -25.55 3.10
CA SER A 234 1.16 -26.41 4.25
C SER A 234 1.08 -25.69 5.60
N ASN A 235 1.27 -24.38 5.65
CA ASN A 235 1.14 -23.55 6.84
C ASN A 235 -0.10 -22.64 6.83
N VAL A 236 -0.92 -22.68 5.78
CA VAL A 236 -2.10 -21.82 5.64
C VAL A 236 -3.22 -22.33 6.52
N GLU A 237 -3.78 -21.44 7.35
CA GLU A 237 -4.93 -21.72 8.21
C GLU A 237 -6.24 -21.18 7.65
N ASN A 238 -6.21 -20.12 6.83
CA ASN A 238 -7.40 -19.48 6.30
C ASN A 238 -7.29 -19.20 4.79
N MET A 239 -8.20 -19.78 4.01
CA MET A 239 -8.42 -19.55 2.57
C MET A 239 -9.89 -19.21 2.26
N GLY A 240 -10.65 -18.76 3.26
CA GLY A 240 -12.03 -18.33 3.10
C GLY A 240 -12.13 -17.23 2.04
N ASN A 241 -13.13 -17.35 1.17
CA ASN A 241 -13.43 -16.43 0.08
C ASN A 241 -12.27 -16.13 -0.88
N MET A 242 -11.23 -16.97 -0.93
CA MET A 242 -9.99 -16.70 -1.68
C MET A 242 -10.24 -16.34 -3.15
N PHE A 243 -11.18 -16.99 -3.82
CA PHE A 243 -11.60 -16.74 -5.20
C PHE A 243 -13.09 -16.36 -5.32
N TYR A 244 -13.69 -15.87 -4.22
CA TYR A 244 -15.09 -15.46 -4.23
C TYR A 244 -15.30 -14.39 -5.32
N ASN A 245 -16.26 -14.58 -6.21
CA ASN A 245 -16.56 -13.68 -7.33
C ASN A 245 -15.36 -13.45 -8.30
N ALA A 246 -14.35 -14.33 -8.32
CA ALA A 246 -13.28 -14.32 -9.33
C ALA A 246 -13.80 -14.93 -10.65
N LYS A 247 -14.68 -14.21 -11.34
CA LYS A 247 -15.55 -14.75 -12.40
C LYS A 247 -14.84 -15.51 -13.51
N LYS A 248 -13.66 -15.06 -13.96
CA LYS A 248 -12.91 -15.70 -15.06
C LYS A 248 -11.93 -16.79 -14.62
N PHE A 249 -11.76 -17.01 -13.32
CA PHE A 249 -10.74 -17.93 -12.83
C PHE A 249 -11.11 -19.39 -13.18
N ASN A 250 -10.30 -20.01 -14.05
CA ASN A 250 -10.43 -21.42 -14.42
C ASN A 250 -9.07 -22.04 -14.79
N SER A 251 -7.97 -21.41 -14.37
CA SER A 251 -6.62 -21.91 -14.64
C SER A 251 -6.22 -22.98 -13.63
N GLU A 252 -5.18 -23.75 -13.95
CA GLU A 252 -4.65 -24.80 -13.07
C GLU A 252 -4.38 -24.25 -11.67
N LEU A 253 -4.94 -24.92 -10.66
CA LEU A 253 -4.79 -24.57 -9.25
C LEU A 253 -4.18 -25.75 -8.50
N LYS A 254 -2.97 -25.55 -7.97
CA LYS A 254 -2.24 -26.55 -7.19
C LYS A 254 -1.95 -26.03 -5.80
N PHE A 255 -2.39 -26.79 -4.81
CA PHE A 255 -2.04 -26.62 -3.41
C PHE A 255 -1.21 -27.81 -2.96
N SER A 256 -0.05 -27.56 -2.34
CA SER A 256 0.83 -28.63 -1.86
C SER A 256 0.15 -29.52 -0.81
N ASN A 257 -0.58 -28.91 0.13
CA ASN A 257 -1.18 -29.57 1.28
C ASN A 257 -2.12 -28.60 2.01
N THR A 258 -3.40 -28.94 2.13
CA THR A 258 -4.40 -28.11 2.83
C THR A 258 -4.72 -28.59 4.25
N ARG A 259 -3.97 -29.52 4.83
CA ARG A 259 -4.28 -30.13 6.14
C ARG A 259 -4.40 -29.12 7.28
N ASN A 260 -3.73 -27.98 7.22
CA ASN A 260 -3.75 -27.00 8.31
C ASN A 260 -4.84 -25.94 8.12
N VAL A 261 -5.55 -25.98 6.98
CA VAL A 261 -6.60 -25.02 6.66
C VAL A 261 -7.83 -25.34 7.51
N LYS A 262 -8.33 -24.32 8.20
CA LYS A 262 -9.52 -24.37 9.06
C LYS A 262 -10.74 -23.75 8.36
N ASP A 263 -10.52 -22.80 7.46
CA ASP A 263 -11.59 -22.06 6.77
C ASP A 263 -11.36 -22.03 5.25
N MET A 264 -12.31 -22.60 4.50
CA MET A 264 -12.43 -22.48 3.04
C MET A 264 -13.85 -21.98 2.65
N SER A 265 -14.57 -21.36 3.58
CA SER A 265 -15.93 -20.89 3.34
C SER A 265 -15.98 -19.90 2.17
N GLY A 266 -16.89 -20.14 1.23
CA GLY A 266 -17.10 -19.29 0.05
C GLY A 266 -15.92 -19.22 -0.91
N MET A 267 -14.94 -20.12 -0.82
CA MET A 267 -13.69 -20.06 -1.59
C MET A 267 -13.92 -19.83 -3.09
N PHE A 268 -14.94 -20.48 -3.68
CA PHE A 268 -15.30 -20.38 -5.10
C PHE A 268 -16.73 -19.86 -5.33
N CYS A 269 -17.39 -19.33 -4.29
CA CYS A 269 -18.72 -18.74 -4.45
C CYS A 269 -18.69 -17.66 -5.55
N TYR A 270 -19.60 -17.73 -6.52
CA TYR A 270 -19.66 -16.81 -7.68
C TYR A 270 -18.42 -16.81 -8.60
N ALA A 271 -17.51 -17.79 -8.49
CA ALA A 271 -16.46 -18.02 -9.49
C ALA A 271 -17.03 -18.73 -10.73
N GLU A 272 -17.78 -17.99 -11.54
CA GLU A 272 -18.65 -18.51 -12.61
C GLU A 272 -17.96 -19.44 -13.63
N ALA A 273 -16.70 -19.19 -13.96
CA ALA A 273 -15.94 -20.00 -14.92
C ALA A 273 -15.24 -21.23 -14.30
N PHE A 274 -15.20 -21.35 -12.98
CA PHE A 274 -14.34 -22.33 -12.32
C PHE A 274 -14.87 -23.77 -12.51
N ASN A 275 -14.07 -24.61 -13.15
CA ASN A 275 -14.40 -26.02 -13.44
C ASN A 275 -13.15 -26.92 -13.39
N GLN A 276 -12.21 -26.62 -12.48
CA GLN A 276 -11.00 -27.43 -12.29
C GLN A 276 -11.24 -28.55 -11.28
N PRO A 277 -10.57 -29.71 -11.41
CA PRO A 277 -10.61 -30.75 -10.39
C PRO A 277 -10.08 -30.22 -9.05
N LEU A 278 -10.75 -30.58 -7.95
CA LEU A 278 -10.34 -30.22 -6.60
C LEU A 278 -9.92 -31.48 -5.84
N ASP A 279 -8.71 -31.47 -5.32
CA ASP A 279 -8.17 -32.52 -4.43
C ASP A 279 -7.59 -31.84 -3.19
N PHE A 280 -8.44 -31.62 -2.19
CA PHE A 280 -8.10 -30.95 -0.94
C PHE A 280 -8.17 -31.93 0.23
N ASP A 281 -7.20 -31.85 1.14
CA ASP A 281 -7.33 -32.43 2.47
C ASP A 281 -8.29 -31.55 3.30
N THR A 282 -9.48 -32.08 3.58
CA THR A 282 -10.58 -31.38 4.24
C THR A 282 -10.73 -31.73 5.72
N ARG A 283 -9.87 -32.58 6.28
CA ARG A 283 -10.07 -33.19 7.62
C ARG A 283 -10.05 -32.21 8.79
N ASN A 284 -9.39 -31.07 8.64
CA ASN A 284 -9.29 -30.03 9.67
C ASN A 284 -10.15 -28.79 9.37
N LEU A 285 -11.03 -28.84 8.35
CA LEU A 285 -11.94 -27.74 8.05
C LEU A 285 -13.00 -27.61 9.15
N GLU A 286 -13.07 -26.42 9.75
CA GLU A 286 -14.10 -26.01 10.69
C GLU A 286 -15.27 -25.35 9.96
N ASN A 287 -14.99 -24.64 8.85
CA ASN A 287 -15.99 -23.95 8.04
C ASN A 287 -15.84 -24.30 6.55
N ILE A 288 -16.79 -25.06 6.01
CA ILE A 288 -16.95 -25.31 4.57
C ILE A 288 -18.36 -24.92 4.14
N LYS A 289 -18.45 -23.94 3.25
CA LYS A 289 -19.67 -23.56 2.53
C LYS A 289 -19.26 -23.33 1.08
N TRP A 290 -19.75 -24.18 0.18
CA TRP A 290 -19.47 -24.09 -1.25
C TRP A 290 -20.25 -22.94 -1.88
#